data_AF-A0A951YYC3-F1
#
_entry.id   AF-A0A951YYC3-F1
#
_cell.length_a   1.000
_cell.length_b   1.000
_cell.length_c   1.000
_cell.angle_alpha   90.00
_cell.angle_beta   90.00
_cell.angle_gamma   90.00
#
_symmetry.space_group_name_H-M   'P 1'
#
loop_
_entity.id
_entity.type
_entity.pdbx_description
1 polymer ?
#
loop_
_entity_poly.entity_id
_entity_poly.type
_entity_poly.pdbx_seq_one_letter_code
_entity_poly.pdbx_strand_id
1 'polypeptide(L)' 'MSHDAVPAYGLWSLVVINSLVFIIFAFSFAKPQSSRDWRSFGAFSGFLVALFAEMYGFPLTIYLLSGWLG' A
#
# COMPACT_ATOMS: atom_id res chain seq x y z
N MET A 1 33.92 3.41 2.31
CA MET A 1 32.52 3.71 2.01
C MET A 1 31.69 2.55 2.49
N SER A 2 31.22 2.62 3.74
CA SER A 2 30.22 1.69 4.25
C SER A 2 28.92 2.07 3.54
N HIS A 3 28.48 1.25 2.59
CA HIS A 3 27.08 1.28 2.18
C HIS A 3 26.33 0.65 3.36
N ASP A 4 26.05 1.46 4.38
CA ASP A 4 25.02 1.12 5.36
C ASP A 4 23.78 0.85 4.52
N ALA A 5 23.47 -0.43 4.33
CA ALA A 5 22.26 -0.87 3.69
C ALA A 5 21.14 -0.40 4.62
N VAL A 6 20.68 0.84 4.40
CA VAL A 6 19.46 1.35 4.99
C VAL A 6 18.45 0.23 4.78
N PRO A 7 17.86 -0.33 5.84
CA PRO A 7 16.92 -1.41 5.67
C PRO A 7 15.80 -0.88 4.77
N ALA A 8 15.80 -1.32 3.51
CA ALA A 8 14.84 -0.86 2.49
C ALA A 8 13.41 -1.29 2.84
N TYR A 9 13.29 -2.25 3.77
CA TYR A 9 12.08 -2.89 4.23
C TYR A 9 11.89 -2.62 5.73
N GLY A 10 10.64 -2.50 6.17
CA GLY A 10 10.28 -2.18 7.56
C GLY A 10 10.02 -0.69 7.83
N LEU A 11 10.03 0.16 6.80
CA LEU A 11 9.73 1.59 6.87
C LEU A 11 8.21 1.84 6.87
N TRP A 12 7.50 1.24 7.83
CA TRP A 12 6.04 1.29 7.93
C TRP A 12 5.46 2.69 8.11
N SER A 13 6.20 3.60 8.74
CA SER A 13 5.80 5.01 8.82
C SER A 13 5.66 5.63 7.43
N LEU A 14 6.57 5.31 6.49
CA LEU A 14 6.47 5.77 5.11
C LEU A 14 5.27 5.16 4.39
N VAL A 15 4.98 3.88 4.62
CA VAL A 15 3.79 3.21 4.07
C VAL A 15 2.54 3.97 4.49
N VAL A 16 2.36 4.17 5.79
CA VAL A 16 1.16 4.81 6.34
C VAL A 16 1.02 6.26 5.86
N ILE A 17 2.10 7.04 5.89
CA ILE A 17 2.08 8.45 5.48
C ILE A 17 1.76 8.57 3.99
N ASN A 18 2.47 7.84 3.12
CA ASN A 18 2.23 7.91 1.68
C ASN A 18 0.82 7.42 1.34
N SER A 19 0.40 6.26 1.86
CA SER A 19 -0.96 5.76 1.64
C SER A 19 -2.02 6.76 2.08
N LEU A 20 -1.90 7.36 3.27
CA LEU A 20 -2.87 8.35 3.76
C LEU A 20 -2.93 9.58 2.86
N VAL A 21 -1.78 10.13 2.43
CA VAL A 21 -1.74 11.28 1.52
C VAL A 21 -2.51 10.98 0.23
N PHE A 22 -2.23 9.84 -0.40
CA PHE A 22 -2.91 9.46 -1.65
C PHE A 22 -4.39 9.11 -1.45
N ILE A 23 -4.75 8.43 -0.36
CA ILE A 23 -6.14 8.06 -0.06
C ILE A 23 -6.98 9.30 0.26
N ILE A 24 -6.48 10.23 1.09
CA ILE A 24 -7.18 11.48 1.42
C ILE A 24 -7.34 12.34 0.17
N PHE A 25 -6.28 12.44 -0.64
CA PHE A 25 -6.34 13.13 -1.92
C PHE A 25 -7.41 12.53 -2.83
N ALA A 26 -7.36 11.21 -3.04
CA ALA A 26 -8.33 10.50 -3.87
C ALA A 26 -9.76 10.62 -3.33
N PHE A 27 -9.95 10.60 -2.01
CA PHE A 27 -11.25 10.78 -1.38
C PHE A 27 -11.86 12.16 -1.72
N SER A 28 -11.04 13.20 -1.78
CA SER A 28 -11.47 14.55 -2.17
C SER A 28 -12.03 14.63 -3.59
N PHE A 29 -11.52 13.79 -4.52
CA PHE A 29 -12.01 13.72 -5.90
C PHE A 29 -13.15 12.72 -6.07
N ALA A 30 -13.04 11.54 -5.46
CA ALA A 30 -13.95 10.42 -5.69
C ALA A 30 -15.32 10.61 -5.02
N LYS A 31 -15.42 11.46 -3.96
CA LYS A 31 -16.65 11.79 -3.21
C LYS A 31 -17.70 10.66 -3.25
N PRO A 32 -17.41 9.48 -2.68
CA PRO A 32 -18.27 8.31 -2.84
C PRO A 32 -19.68 8.58 -2.28
N GLN A 33 -20.70 8.49 -3.14
CA GLN A 33 -22.10 8.79 -2.76
C GLN A 33 -22.95 7.52 -2.61
N SER A 34 -22.58 6.42 -3.29
CA SER A 34 -23.28 5.14 -3.23
C SER A 34 -22.45 4.04 -2.56
N SER A 35 -23.11 3.01 -2.02
CA SER A 35 -22.45 1.82 -1.46
C SER A 35 -21.55 1.10 -2.47
N ARG A 36 -21.85 1.21 -3.78
CA ARG A 36 -20.98 0.70 -4.84
C ARG A 36 -19.70 1.52 -4.99
N ASP A 37 -19.77 2.84 -4.86
CA ASP A 37 -18.60 3.73 -4.94
C ASP A 37 -17.66 3.49 -3.77
N TRP A 38 -18.19 3.24 -2.58
CA TRP A 38 -17.42 2.83 -1.40
C TRP A 38 -16.67 1.52 -1.62
N ARG A 39 -17.27 0.54 -2.32
CA ARG A 39 -16.61 -0.72 -2.63
C ARG A 39 -15.46 -0.54 -3.62
N SER A 40 -15.66 0.25 -4.66
CA SER A 40 -14.62 0.59 -5.65
C SER A 40 -13.48 1.40 -5.02
N PHE A 41 -13.82 2.39 -4.17
CA PHE A 41 -12.85 3.18 -3.44
C PHE A 41 -12.05 2.35 -2.44
N GLY A 42 -12.71 1.40 -1.77
CA GLY A 42 -12.06 0.43 -0.89
C GLY A 42 -11.02 -0.42 -1.63
N ALA A 43 -11.38 -0.99 -2.78
CA ALA A 43 -10.44 -1.74 -3.61
C ALA A 43 -9.25 -0.89 -4.08
N PHE A 44 -9.49 0.36 -4.48
CA PHE A 44 -8.44 1.30 -4.85
C PHE A 44 -7.50 1.62 -3.67
N SER A 45 -8.05 1.91 -2.50
CA SER A 45 -7.27 2.20 -1.29
C SER A 45 -6.44 0.99 -0.83
N GLY A 46 -7.00 -0.22 -0.90
CA GLY A 46 -6.29 -1.46 -0.59
C GLY A 46 -5.13 -1.71 -1.55
N PHE A 47 -5.32 -1.44 -2.84
CA PHE A 47 -4.23 -1.51 -3.83
C PHE A 47 -3.10 -0.52 -3.53
N LEU A 48 -3.41 0.73 -3.20
CA LEU A 48 -2.40 1.73 -2.81
C LEU A 48 -1.60 1.30 -1.58
N VAL A 49 -2.28 0.78 -0.56
CA VAL A 49 -1.61 0.27 0.65
C VAL A 49 -0.71 -0.90 0.32
N ALA A 50 -1.16 -1.84 -0.53
CA ALA A 50 -0.35 -2.98 -0.95
C ALA A 50 0.91 -2.54 -1.72
N LEU A 51 0.79 -1.57 -2.63
CA LEU A 51 1.93 -1.03 -3.38
C LEU A 51 3.00 -0.42 -2.45
N PHE A 52 2.57 0.43 -1.52
CA PHE A 52 3.51 1.07 -0.59
C PHE A 52 4.07 0.08 0.43
N ALA A 53 3.26 -0.88 0.89
CA ALA A 53 3.72 -1.96 1.76
C ALA A 53 4.74 -2.86 1.06
N GLU A 54 4.59 -3.14 -0.23
CA GLU A 54 5.58 -3.88 -1.02
C GLU A 54 6.89 -3.08 -1.18
N MET A 55 6.80 -1.77 -1.41
CA MET A 55 7.98 -0.92 -1.62
C MET A 55 8.77 -0.62 -0.33
N TYR A 56 8.08 -0.39 0.79
CA TYR A 56 8.70 0.13 2.02
C TYR A 56 8.51 -0.77 3.24
N GLY A 57 7.50 -1.65 3.22
CA GLY A 57 7.11 -2.50 4.33
C GLY A 57 7.69 -3.90 4.20
N PHE A 58 6.84 -4.84 3.82
CA PHE A 58 7.15 -6.26 3.73
C PHE A 58 6.78 -6.78 2.32
N PRO A 59 7.55 -7.72 1.76
CA PRO A 59 7.36 -8.22 0.40
C PRO A 59 6.12 -9.13 0.31
N LEU A 60 4.95 -8.49 0.23
CA LEU A 60 3.63 -9.10 0.10
C LEU A 60 3.55 -10.12 -1.04
N THR A 61 4.14 -9.79 -2.19
CA THR A 61 4.12 -10.61 -3.40
C THR A 61 4.75 -11.98 -3.19
N ILE A 62 5.82 -12.08 -2.41
CA ILE A 62 6.47 -13.36 -2.11
C ILE A 62 5.56 -14.24 -1.23
N TYR A 63 4.88 -13.65 -0.25
CA TYR A 63 3.93 -14.39 0.58
C TYR A 63 2.69 -14.86 -0.19
N LEU A 64 2.22 -14.07 -1.16
CA LEU A 64 1.14 -14.49 -2.06
C LEU A 64 1.57 -15.69 -2.93
N LEU A 65 2.78 -15.66 -3.48
CA LEU A 65 3.32 -16.70 -4.36
C LEU A 65 3.78 -17.95 -3.59
N SER A 66 4.12 -17.83 -2.30
CA SER A 66 4.56 -18.95 -1.46
C SER A 66 3.49 -20.04 -1.31
N GLY A 67 2.20 -19.72 -1.46
CA GLY A 67 1.12 -20.73 -1.45
C GLY A 67 1.07 -21.62 -2.70
N TRP A 68 1.72 -21.21 -3.79
CA TRP A 68 1.81 -21.98 -5.05
C TRP A 68 3.18 -22.63 -5.26
N LEU A 69 4.23 -22.02 -4.69
CA LEU A 69 5.63 -22.50 -4.77
C LEU A 69 6.03 -23.43 -3.60
N GLY A 70 5.14 -23.65 -2.64
CA GLY A 70 5.34 -24.51 -1.47
C GLY A 70 4.76 -25.91 -1.65
#